data_AF-A0A4Y7NN08-F1
#
_entry.id   AF-A0A4Y7NN08-F1
#
_cell.length_a   1.000
_cell.length_b   1.000
_cell.length_c   1.000
_cell.angle_alpha   90.00
_cell.angle_beta   90.00
_cell.angle_gamma   90.00
#
_symmetry.space_group_name_H-M   'P 1'
#
loop_
_entity.id
_entity.type
_entity.pdbx_description
1 polymer ?
#
loop_
_entity_poly.entity_id
_entity_poly.type
_entity_poly.pdbx_seq_one_letter_code
_entity_poly.pdbx_strand_id
1 'polypeptide(L)'
;MGHVGQCADKDLNTVPLADAQPGTLRQAEGHLQQLDTTGWRVWTAVLSSENGLRKKVVTTLTALLVTYCSRMSKNTANSAFRKIDVDQYNEDNYKEEECAISLTNFLFFTGKNIEALKTVLRNAPISSRNQMVKDAALNVVMQVLLSVKSAQMEEAVSSLDRDQLDILMKYIYRGFETPSEGSSGHLLAWHEKVHAVAGVGCIVRVLTDKKRV
;
A
#
# COMPACT_ATOMS: atom_id res chain seq x y z
N MET A 1 27.61 12.08 -66.24
CA MET A 1 26.40 12.93 -66.34
C MET A 1 25.34 12.28 -65.45
N GLY A 2 25.01 12.82 -64.28
CA GLY A 2 23.80 13.65 -64.07
C GLY A 2 22.54 12.75 -64.00
N HIS A 3 21.57 12.84 -63.09
CA HIS A 3 21.18 13.78 -62.05
C HIS A 3 20.01 13.04 -61.33
N VAL A 4 20.01 12.91 -60.00
CA VAL A 4 19.00 13.45 -59.06
C VAL A 4 17.60 12.79 -58.98
N GLY A 5 17.16 12.54 -57.74
CA GLY A 5 15.77 12.24 -57.32
C GLY A 5 15.66 10.90 -56.56
N GLN A 6 15.78 10.77 -55.23
CA GLN A 6 15.23 11.50 -54.08
C GLN A 6 13.71 11.27 -53.86
N CYS A 7 13.41 10.24 -53.05
CA CYS A 7 12.17 10.05 -52.27
C CYS A 7 12.61 9.32 -50.97
N ALA A 8 13.04 10.07 -49.96
CA ALA A 8 12.22 10.48 -48.81
C ALA A 8 11.84 9.29 -47.90
N ASP A 9 12.83 8.83 -47.13
CA ASP A 9 12.62 8.24 -45.81
C ASP A 9 11.81 9.21 -44.95
N LYS A 10 10.68 8.75 -44.43
CA LYS A 10 10.00 9.41 -43.32
C LYS A 10 10.38 8.66 -42.05
N ASP A 11 11.46 9.13 -41.44
CA ASP A 11 11.76 8.94 -40.04
C ASP A 11 10.53 9.30 -39.19
N LEU A 12 9.92 8.31 -38.56
CA LEU A 12 9.15 8.51 -37.34
C LEU A 12 10.16 8.65 -36.21
N ASN A 13 10.76 9.82 -36.08
CA ASN A 13 11.37 10.22 -34.83
C ASN A 13 11.43 11.74 -34.69
N THR A 14 11.24 12.18 -33.45
CA THR A 14 11.47 13.55 -32.95
C THR A 14 10.35 14.57 -33.22
N VAL A 15 9.30 14.50 -32.41
CA VAL A 15 8.53 15.71 -32.07
C VAL A 15 9.41 16.57 -31.15
N PRO A 16 9.63 17.87 -31.42
CA PRO A 16 10.39 18.73 -30.54
C PRO A 16 9.63 18.96 -29.24
N LEU A 17 10.29 18.62 -28.13
CA LEU A 17 9.92 19.00 -26.78
C LEU A 17 10.00 20.53 -26.69
N ALA A 18 8.86 21.20 -26.77
CA ALA A 18 8.76 22.60 -26.41
C ALA A 18 8.85 22.70 -24.89
N ASP A 19 10.01 23.11 -24.40
CA ASP A 19 10.27 23.53 -23.03
C ASP A 19 9.36 24.72 -22.66
N ALA A 20 8.20 24.42 -22.09
CA ALA A 20 7.41 25.40 -21.37
C ALA A 20 7.90 25.46 -19.92
N GLN A 21 8.71 26.49 -19.62
CA GLN A 21 9.19 26.77 -18.26
C GLN A 21 8.01 26.90 -17.27
N PRO A 22 8.11 26.28 -16.07
CA PRO A 22 7.13 26.47 -15.00
C PRO A 22 7.40 27.81 -14.29
N GLY A 23 6.99 28.91 -14.93
CA GLY A 23 7.26 30.26 -14.42
C GLY A 23 6.11 31.26 -14.58
N THR A 24 5.12 30.99 -15.43
CA THR A 24 4.16 32.04 -15.83
C THR A 24 2.74 31.87 -15.27
N LEU A 25 2.49 30.80 -14.51
CA LEU A 25 1.25 30.61 -13.73
C LEU A 25 1.47 30.90 -12.24
N ARG A 26 2.26 31.93 -11.92
CA ARG A 26 2.29 32.54 -10.59
C ARG A 26 2.01 34.04 -10.58
N GLN A 27 1.88 34.68 -11.75
CA GLN A 27 1.54 36.10 -11.86
C GLN A 27 0.02 36.34 -12.06
N ALA A 28 -0.78 35.29 -12.34
CA ALA A 28 -2.22 35.42 -12.57
C ALA A 28 -3.10 35.00 -11.39
N GLU A 29 -2.52 34.42 -10.32
CA GLU A 29 -3.26 34.06 -9.10
C GLU A 29 -3.20 35.15 -8.00
N GLY A 30 -2.42 36.22 -8.21
CA GLY A 30 -2.32 37.34 -7.27
C GLY A 30 -3.40 38.42 -7.42
N HIS A 31 -4.22 38.39 -8.48
CA HIS A 31 -5.14 39.49 -8.80
C HIS A 31 -6.64 39.13 -8.65
N LEU A 32 -6.95 37.98 -8.04
CA LEU A 32 -8.34 37.56 -7.78
C LEU A 32 -8.58 37.13 -6.31
N GLN A 33 -7.72 37.57 -5.39
CA GLN A 33 -7.96 37.47 -3.94
C GLN A 33 -8.11 38.83 -3.25
N GLN A 34 -8.27 39.91 -4.03
CA GLN A 34 -8.44 41.27 -3.50
C GLN A 34 -9.74 41.94 -3.95
N LEU A 35 -10.79 41.16 -4.25
CA LEU A 35 -12.16 41.66 -4.12
C LEU A 35 -12.68 41.33 -2.73
N ASP A 36 -12.00 42.01 -1.84
CA ASP A 36 -12.37 42.40 -0.50
C ASP A 36 -13.88 42.34 -0.22
N THR A 37 -14.16 41.57 0.82
CA THR A 37 -15.39 41.49 1.63
C THR A 37 -16.02 42.84 2.04
N THR A 38 -15.38 43.95 1.67
CA THR A 38 -15.79 45.33 1.91
C THR A 38 -16.92 45.78 0.98
N GLY A 39 -17.04 45.23 -0.24
CA GLY A 39 -18.09 45.63 -1.19
C GLY A 39 -19.52 45.36 -0.69
N TRP A 40 -19.71 44.25 0.03
CA TRP A 40 -21.00 43.86 0.61
C TRP A 40 -21.35 44.70 1.85
N ARG A 41 -20.34 45.19 2.57
CA ARG A 41 -20.50 46.08 3.73
C ARG A 41 -20.86 47.53 3.32
N VAL A 42 -20.35 48.00 2.18
CA VAL A 42 -20.70 49.33 1.67
C VAL A 42 -22.11 49.32 1.06
N TRP A 43 -22.50 48.25 0.37
CA TRP A 43 -23.86 48.13 -0.19
C TRP A 43 -24.95 48.01 0.90
N THR A 44 -24.63 47.37 2.04
CA THR A 44 -25.52 47.34 3.21
C THR A 44 -25.66 48.69 3.91
N ALA A 45 -24.64 49.58 3.84
CA ALA A 45 -24.72 50.93 4.40
C ALA A 45 -25.59 51.89 3.55
N VAL A 46 -25.58 51.74 2.22
CA VAL A 46 -26.38 52.56 1.27
C VAL A 46 -27.89 52.27 1.34
N LEU A 47 -28.30 51.16 1.98
CA LEU A 47 -29.70 50.79 2.19
C LEU A 47 -30.28 51.26 3.54
N SER A 48 -29.60 52.19 4.24
CA SER A 48 -30.01 52.65 5.58
C SER A 48 -31.03 53.79 5.60
N SER A 49 -31.38 54.39 4.45
CA SER A 49 -32.34 55.51 4.39
C SER A 49 -33.48 55.25 3.41
N GLU A 50 -34.40 54.33 3.73
CA GLU A 50 -35.78 54.36 3.22
C GLU A 50 -36.67 53.27 3.88
N ASN A 51 -37.98 53.52 3.82
CA ASN A 51 -39.08 52.95 4.62
C ASN A 51 -39.04 51.43 4.93
N GLY A 52 -39.42 51.09 6.18
CA GLY A 52 -39.21 49.81 6.87
C GLY A 52 -39.80 48.54 6.25
N LEU A 53 -40.62 48.63 5.19
CA LEU A 53 -41.17 47.45 4.52
C LEU A 53 -40.21 46.86 3.48
N ARG A 54 -39.38 47.69 2.83
CA ARG A 54 -38.40 47.23 1.82
C ARG A 54 -37.16 46.60 2.44
N LYS A 55 -36.75 47.05 3.63
CA LYS A 55 -35.61 46.48 4.39
C LYS A 55 -35.82 44.99 4.71
N LYS A 56 -37.02 44.60 5.15
CA LYS A 56 -37.32 43.20 5.50
C LYS A 56 -37.18 42.27 4.29
N VAL A 57 -37.68 42.70 3.11
CA VAL A 57 -37.63 41.93 1.86
C VAL A 57 -36.20 41.78 1.36
N VAL A 58 -35.40 42.84 1.38
CA VAL A 58 -33.98 42.78 0.96
C VAL A 58 -33.16 41.91 1.91
N THR A 59 -33.38 41.96 3.23
CA THR A 59 -32.71 41.08 4.19
C THR A 59 -33.15 39.62 4.05
N THR A 60 -34.43 39.34 3.75
CA THR A 60 -34.87 37.95 3.52
C THR A 60 -34.37 37.39 2.20
N LEU A 61 -34.34 38.20 1.13
CA LEU A 61 -33.81 37.77 -0.17
C LEU A 61 -32.29 37.57 -0.14
N THR A 62 -31.54 38.41 0.56
CA THR A 62 -30.10 38.21 0.77
C THR A 62 -29.81 36.99 1.64
N ALA A 63 -30.58 36.77 2.73
CA ALA A 63 -30.46 35.56 3.54
C ALA A 63 -30.79 34.29 2.73
N LEU A 64 -31.81 34.33 1.87
CA LEU A 64 -32.17 33.22 0.99
C LEU A 64 -31.11 32.96 -0.09
N LEU A 65 -30.52 34.00 -0.69
CA LEU A 65 -29.42 33.88 -1.66
C LEU A 65 -28.14 33.30 -1.03
N VAL A 66 -27.77 33.75 0.17
CA VAL A 66 -26.62 33.20 0.91
C VAL A 66 -26.86 31.74 1.30
N THR A 67 -28.07 31.41 1.76
CA THR A 67 -28.45 30.03 2.12
C THR A 67 -28.51 29.11 0.88
N TYR A 68 -28.96 29.61 -0.27
CA TYR A 68 -29.00 28.87 -1.53
C TYR A 68 -27.59 28.60 -2.08
N CYS A 69 -26.67 29.57 -1.95
CA CYS A 69 -25.27 29.42 -2.36
C CYS A 69 -24.51 28.38 -1.50
N SER A 70 -24.74 28.34 -0.18
CA SER A 70 -24.14 27.30 0.70
C SER A 70 -24.64 25.88 0.42
N ARG A 71 -25.82 25.70 -0.21
CA ARG A 71 -26.38 24.38 -0.54
C ARG A 71 -25.65 23.70 -1.71
N MET A 72 -24.97 24.46 -2.58
CA MET A 72 -24.42 23.97 -3.85
C MET A 72 -22.93 23.62 -3.84
N SER A 73 -22.20 23.81 -2.74
CA SER A 73 -20.80 23.37 -2.63
C SER A 73 -20.66 22.21 -1.65
N LYS A 74 -21.32 21.09 -1.96
CA LYS A 74 -20.98 19.79 -1.38
C LYS A 74 -20.22 18.99 -2.43
N ASN A 75 -18.98 19.37 -2.75
CA ASN A 75 -18.18 18.50 -3.59
C ASN A 75 -16.72 18.42 -3.12
N THR A 76 -16.30 17.18 -2.87
CA THR A 76 -14.92 16.71 -2.70
C THR A 76 -14.22 16.92 -1.35
N ALA A 77 -14.92 16.85 -0.21
CA ALA A 77 -14.25 16.66 1.10
C ALA A 77 -13.80 15.21 1.33
N ASN A 78 -14.30 14.24 0.55
CA ASN A 78 -13.93 12.85 0.69
C ASN A 78 -12.72 12.52 -0.19
N SER A 79 -11.51 12.60 0.38
CA SER A 79 -10.28 12.16 -0.31
C SER A 79 -10.13 10.63 -0.36
N ALA A 80 -11.10 9.87 0.14
CA ALA A 80 -11.07 8.41 0.15
C ALA A 80 -10.83 7.81 -1.23
N PHE A 81 -11.35 8.42 -2.31
CA PHE A 81 -11.09 7.97 -3.68
C PHE A 81 -9.59 7.99 -4.05
N ARG A 82 -8.82 8.95 -3.52
CA ARG A 82 -7.37 9.06 -3.77
C ARG A 82 -6.53 8.09 -2.95
N LYS A 83 -7.14 7.45 -1.93
CA LYS A 83 -6.52 6.41 -1.11
C LYS A 83 -6.75 5.01 -1.66
N ILE A 84 -7.64 4.87 -2.64
CA ILE A 84 -7.87 3.60 -3.31
C ILE A 84 -6.68 3.37 -4.22
N ASP A 85 -5.89 2.34 -3.90
CA ASP A 85 -4.76 1.91 -4.72
C ASP A 85 -5.31 1.19 -5.95
N VAL A 86 -5.48 1.94 -7.04
CA VAL A 86 -6.00 1.42 -8.32
C VAL A 86 -4.98 0.45 -8.94
N ASP A 87 -3.69 0.62 -8.67
CA ASP A 87 -2.62 -0.21 -9.24
C ASP A 87 -2.69 -1.64 -8.70
N GLN A 88 -3.25 -1.84 -7.50
CA GLN A 88 -3.50 -3.18 -6.93
C GLN A 88 -4.42 -4.04 -7.81
N TYR A 89 -5.36 -3.43 -8.53
CA TYR A 89 -6.35 -4.13 -9.35
C TYR A 89 -5.99 -4.16 -10.85
N ASN A 90 -4.80 -3.68 -11.22
CA ASN A 90 -4.37 -3.70 -12.61
C ASN A 90 -4.06 -5.15 -13.07
N GLU A 91 -4.68 -5.60 -14.16
CA GLU A 91 -4.49 -6.96 -14.70
C GLU A 91 -3.04 -7.20 -15.19
N ASP A 92 -2.32 -6.12 -15.55
CA ASP A 92 -0.91 -6.16 -15.93
C ASP A 92 0.05 -6.11 -14.73
N ASN A 93 -0.46 -6.01 -13.50
CA ASN A 93 0.38 -6.11 -12.31
C ASN A 93 1.03 -7.50 -12.30
N TYR A 94 2.36 -7.54 -12.30
CA TYR A 94 3.11 -8.78 -12.37
C TYR A 94 2.80 -9.65 -11.14
N LYS A 95 1.92 -10.64 -11.34
CA LYS A 95 1.69 -11.73 -10.38
C LYS A 95 2.92 -12.63 -10.50
N GLU A 96 3.89 -12.48 -9.58
CA GLU A 96 4.93 -13.50 -9.38
C GLU A 96 4.21 -14.85 -9.29
N GLU A 97 4.47 -15.74 -10.24
CA GLU A 97 3.70 -16.99 -10.37
C GLU A 97 3.61 -17.71 -9.03
N GLU A 98 2.39 -18.07 -8.63
CA GLU A 98 2.04 -18.80 -7.40
C GLU A 98 2.55 -20.26 -7.43
N CYS A 99 3.80 -20.49 -7.83
CA CYS A 99 4.30 -21.83 -8.10
C CYS A 99 4.52 -22.67 -6.81
N ALA A 100 4.66 -22.01 -5.65
CA ALA A 100 5.02 -22.70 -4.40
C ALA A 100 3.85 -22.97 -3.44
N ILE A 101 2.77 -22.18 -3.48
CA ILE A 101 1.66 -22.28 -2.50
C ILE A 101 0.78 -23.51 -2.76
N SER A 102 0.63 -23.91 -4.03
CA SER A 102 -0.19 -25.07 -4.41
C SER A 102 0.39 -26.39 -3.89
N LEU A 103 1.70 -26.58 -4.04
CA LEU A 103 2.39 -27.80 -3.60
C LEU A 103 2.36 -27.94 -2.07
N THR A 104 2.51 -26.84 -1.33
CA THR A 104 2.51 -26.87 0.14
C THR A 104 1.15 -27.24 0.71
N ASN A 105 0.06 -26.78 0.09
CA ASN A 105 -1.31 -27.18 0.46
C ASN A 105 -1.50 -28.68 0.27
N PHE A 106 -0.99 -29.26 -0.83
CA PHE A 106 -1.03 -30.71 -1.04
C PHE A 106 -0.27 -31.48 0.04
N LEU A 107 0.98 -31.10 0.37
CA LEU A 107 1.75 -31.80 1.40
C LEU A 107 1.11 -31.74 2.79
N PHE A 108 0.44 -30.62 3.11
CA PHE A 108 -0.31 -30.45 4.35
C PHE A 108 -1.42 -31.51 4.50
N PHE A 109 -2.22 -31.74 3.45
CA PHE A 109 -3.29 -32.76 3.48
C PHE A 109 -2.75 -34.20 3.52
N THR A 110 -1.53 -34.43 3.03
CA THR A 110 -0.89 -35.77 3.09
C THR A 110 -0.28 -36.11 4.45
N GLY A 111 -0.29 -35.19 5.43
CA GLY A 111 0.24 -35.41 6.77
C GLY A 111 1.77 -35.39 6.88
N LYS A 112 2.48 -35.03 5.81
CA LYS A 112 3.95 -34.93 5.78
C LYS A 112 4.41 -33.55 6.21
N ASN A 113 4.18 -33.21 7.47
CA ASN A 113 4.40 -31.86 8.00
C ASN A 113 5.86 -31.37 7.90
N ILE A 114 6.83 -32.26 8.10
CA ILE A 114 8.27 -31.92 8.08
C ILE A 114 8.72 -31.53 6.65
N GLU A 115 8.30 -32.31 5.65
CA GLU A 115 8.62 -32.03 4.25
C GLU A 115 7.88 -30.79 3.73
N ALA A 116 6.65 -30.56 4.21
CA ALA A 116 5.93 -29.32 3.97
C ALA A 116 6.73 -28.13 4.51
N LEU A 117 7.19 -28.18 5.76
CA LEU A 117 7.98 -27.12 6.39
C LEU A 117 9.26 -26.82 5.60
N LYS A 118 10.03 -27.86 5.22
CA LYS A 118 11.24 -27.69 4.39
C LYS A 118 10.95 -26.99 3.06
N THR A 119 9.84 -27.36 2.41
CA THR A 119 9.43 -26.81 1.12
C THR A 119 9.06 -25.33 1.24
N VAL A 120 8.28 -24.98 2.26
CA VAL A 120 7.88 -23.59 2.52
C VAL A 120 9.10 -22.72 2.84
N LEU A 121 10.01 -23.20 3.69
CA LEU A 121 11.20 -22.43 4.09
C LEU A 121 12.19 -22.23 2.94
N ARG A 122 12.31 -23.20 2.01
CA ARG A 122 13.18 -23.09 0.83
C ARG A 122 12.68 -22.02 -0.15
N ASN A 123 11.37 -21.87 -0.27
CA ASN A 123 10.73 -20.98 -1.24
C ASN A 123 10.31 -19.63 -0.61
N ALA A 124 10.97 -19.20 0.47
CA ALA A 124 10.65 -17.96 1.16
C ALA A 124 10.90 -16.73 0.24
N PRO A 125 9.93 -15.81 0.08
CA PRO A 125 10.06 -14.64 -0.80
C PRO A 125 10.92 -13.51 -0.16
N ILE A 126 12.17 -13.81 0.19
CA ILE A 126 13.09 -12.90 0.89
C ILE A 126 13.39 -11.62 0.06
N SER A 127 13.42 -11.75 -1.27
CA SER A 127 13.76 -10.64 -2.18
C SER A 127 12.57 -9.94 -2.81
N SER A 128 11.34 -10.46 -2.62
CA SER A 128 10.15 -9.84 -3.23
C SER A 128 9.89 -8.47 -2.59
N ARG A 129 9.50 -7.49 -3.40
CA ARG A 129 9.04 -6.17 -2.92
C ARG A 129 7.54 -6.16 -2.61
N ASN A 130 6.82 -7.18 -3.08
CA ASN A 130 5.37 -7.26 -2.96
C ASN A 130 4.99 -7.78 -1.57
N GLN A 131 4.34 -6.93 -0.76
CA GLN A 131 3.92 -7.31 0.60
C GLN A 131 2.86 -8.42 0.58
N MET A 132 1.94 -8.41 -0.40
CA MET A 132 0.93 -9.45 -0.53
C MET A 132 1.51 -10.87 -0.65
N VAL A 133 2.62 -11.03 -1.39
CA VAL A 133 3.29 -12.34 -1.56
C VAL A 133 3.91 -12.79 -0.24
N LYS A 134 4.51 -11.86 0.52
CA LYS A 134 5.06 -12.12 1.85
C LYS A 134 3.99 -12.49 2.86
N ASP A 135 2.86 -11.81 2.86
CA ASP A 135 1.72 -12.10 3.73
C ASP A 135 1.09 -13.46 3.39
N ALA A 136 0.93 -13.77 2.10
CA ALA A 136 0.47 -15.08 1.65
C ALA A 136 1.43 -16.20 2.09
N ALA A 137 2.74 -16.02 1.91
CA ALA A 137 3.75 -16.97 2.37
C ALA A 137 3.72 -17.14 3.91
N LEU A 138 3.59 -16.05 4.66
CA LEU A 138 3.46 -16.09 6.12
C LEU A 138 2.26 -16.93 6.54
N ASN A 139 1.09 -16.73 5.93
CA ASN A 139 -0.11 -17.49 6.26
C ASN A 139 0.11 -19.00 6.07
N VAL A 140 0.77 -19.40 4.98
CA VAL A 140 1.10 -20.82 4.73
C VAL A 140 2.09 -21.35 5.78
N VAL A 141 3.16 -20.61 6.08
CA VAL A 141 4.12 -20.98 7.13
C VAL A 141 3.41 -21.18 8.46
N MET A 142 2.57 -20.23 8.86
CA MET A 142 1.83 -20.25 10.12
C MET A 142 0.91 -21.46 10.21
N GLN A 143 0.21 -21.82 9.13
CA GLN A 143 -0.61 -23.03 9.11
C GLN A 143 0.23 -24.30 9.31
N VAL A 144 1.39 -24.40 8.66
CA VAL A 144 2.29 -25.56 8.82
C VAL A 144 2.88 -25.62 10.23
N LEU A 145 3.30 -24.51 10.80
CA LEU A 145 3.85 -24.48 12.17
C LEU A 145 2.81 -24.88 13.21
N LEU A 146 1.56 -24.46 13.05
CA LEU A 146 0.47 -24.79 13.97
C LEU A 146 -0.06 -26.22 13.80
N SER A 147 0.12 -26.87 12.64
CA SER A 147 -0.31 -28.26 12.44
C SER A 147 0.67 -29.30 12.99
N VAL A 148 1.95 -28.96 13.09
CA VAL A 148 2.98 -29.82 13.69
C VAL A 148 2.72 -29.94 15.20
N LYS A 149 2.66 -31.18 15.68
CA LYS A 149 2.50 -31.49 17.11
C LYS A 149 3.82 -31.32 17.84
N SER A 150 3.78 -30.98 19.13
CA SER A 150 4.98 -30.78 19.97
C SER A 150 5.96 -31.96 19.95
N ALA A 151 5.45 -33.19 19.85
CA ALA A 151 6.28 -34.39 19.77
C ALA A 151 7.14 -34.49 18.48
N GLN A 152 6.76 -33.80 17.41
CA GLN A 152 7.46 -33.83 16.11
C GLN A 152 8.36 -32.61 15.90
N MET A 153 8.33 -31.62 16.81
CA MET A 153 9.07 -30.37 16.65
C MET A 153 10.58 -30.58 16.71
N GLU A 154 11.07 -31.39 17.64
CA GLU A 154 12.51 -31.67 17.78
C GLU A 154 13.09 -32.38 16.55
N GLU A 155 12.36 -33.37 16.02
CA GLU A 155 12.71 -34.06 14.77
C GLU A 155 12.70 -33.08 13.58
N ALA A 156 11.66 -32.25 13.48
CA ALA A 156 11.55 -31.26 12.42
C ALA A 156 12.74 -30.28 12.43
N VAL A 157 13.05 -29.67 13.58
CA VAL A 157 14.17 -28.73 13.74
C VAL A 157 15.52 -29.41 13.45
N SER A 158 15.71 -30.66 13.88
CA SER A 158 16.94 -31.41 13.64
C SER A 158 17.15 -31.75 12.15
N SER A 159 16.07 -31.79 11.37
CA SER A 159 16.10 -32.06 9.93
C SER A 159 16.33 -30.81 9.06
N LEU A 160 16.40 -29.62 9.65
CA LEU A 160 16.58 -28.35 8.96
C LEU A 160 18.04 -27.91 8.94
N ASP A 161 18.45 -27.32 7.82
CA ASP A 161 19.78 -26.72 7.67
C ASP A 161 19.91 -25.40 8.44
N ARG A 162 21.14 -24.94 8.70
CA ARG A 162 21.39 -23.68 9.42
C ARG A 162 20.67 -22.47 8.81
N ASP A 163 20.67 -22.38 7.49
CA ASP A 163 19.99 -21.29 6.77
C ASP A 163 18.46 -21.39 6.92
N GLN A 164 17.91 -22.61 6.91
CA GLN A 164 16.48 -22.83 7.10
C GLN A 164 16.04 -22.51 8.53
N LEU A 165 16.88 -22.79 9.53
CA LEU A 165 16.63 -22.42 10.93
C LEU A 165 16.59 -20.90 11.11
N ASP A 166 17.47 -20.17 10.41
CA ASP A 166 17.44 -18.71 10.43
C ASP A 166 16.18 -18.15 9.76
N ILE A 167 15.77 -18.71 8.62
CA ILE A 167 14.52 -18.32 7.94
C ILE A 167 13.30 -18.64 8.81
N LEU A 168 13.28 -19.81 9.44
CA LEU A 168 12.23 -20.21 10.37
C LEU A 168 12.15 -19.23 11.55
N MET A 169 13.29 -18.84 12.13
CA MET A 169 13.31 -17.85 13.20
C MET A 169 12.72 -16.51 12.74
N LYS A 170 13.00 -16.05 11.51
CA LYS A 170 12.37 -14.82 10.96
C LYS A 170 10.86 -14.92 10.91
N TYR A 171 10.32 -16.05 10.46
CA TYR A 171 8.88 -16.27 10.41
C TYR A 171 8.24 -16.36 11.80
N ILE A 172 8.93 -16.91 12.80
CA ILE A 172 8.44 -16.92 14.19
C ILE A 172 8.30 -15.49 14.71
N TYR A 173 9.33 -14.65 14.53
CA TYR A 173 9.27 -13.24 14.94
C TYR A 173 8.17 -12.47 14.20
N ARG A 174 8.02 -12.70 12.89
CA ARG A 174 6.93 -12.09 12.12
C ARG A 174 5.56 -12.62 12.53
N GLY A 175 5.44 -13.88 12.90
CA GLY A 175 4.23 -14.49 13.45
C GLY A 175 3.80 -13.86 14.77
N PHE A 176 4.74 -13.42 15.60
CA PHE A 176 4.44 -12.66 16.82
C PHE A 176 3.88 -11.26 16.56
N GLU A 177 4.07 -10.69 15.37
CA GLU A 177 3.47 -9.40 14.99
C GLU A 177 1.96 -9.53 14.75
N THR A 178 1.49 -10.70 14.30
CA THR A 178 0.07 -11.00 14.05
C THR A 178 -0.38 -12.25 14.82
N PRO A 179 -0.51 -12.17 16.15
CA PRO A 179 -0.90 -13.32 16.95
C PRO A 179 -2.37 -13.68 16.68
N SER A 180 -2.62 -14.92 16.23
CA SER A 180 -3.96 -15.51 16.29
C SER A 180 -4.23 -16.12 17.66
N GLU A 181 -5.48 -16.16 18.11
CA GLU A 181 -5.82 -16.72 19.43
C GLU A 181 -5.23 -18.12 19.63
N GLY A 182 -4.50 -18.30 20.74
CA GLY A 182 -3.87 -19.58 21.08
C GLY A 182 -2.59 -19.94 20.32
N SER A 183 -2.18 -19.18 19.28
CA SER A 183 -0.98 -19.48 18.50
C SER A 183 0.33 -19.14 19.20
N SER A 184 0.34 -18.12 20.06
CA SER A 184 1.55 -17.60 20.70
C SER A 184 2.29 -18.64 21.54
N GLY A 185 1.55 -19.50 22.25
CA GLY A 185 2.16 -20.59 23.03
C GLY A 185 2.89 -21.62 22.16
N HIS A 186 2.30 -21.95 21.00
CA HIS A 186 2.89 -22.89 20.05
C HIS A 186 4.13 -22.30 19.37
N LEU A 187 4.09 -21.01 19.02
CA LEU A 187 5.24 -20.29 18.48
C LEU A 187 6.40 -20.18 19.49
N LEU A 188 6.10 -19.99 20.78
CA LEU A 188 7.12 -19.98 21.83
C LEU A 188 7.80 -21.36 21.97
N ALA A 189 7.04 -22.45 21.86
CA ALA A 189 7.62 -23.79 21.81
C ALA A 189 8.55 -23.96 20.60
N TRP A 190 8.15 -23.45 19.42
CA TRP A 190 9.00 -23.48 18.23
C TRP A 190 10.29 -22.69 18.44
N HIS A 191 10.17 -21.49 19.00
CA HIS A 191 11.31 -20.66 19.33
C HIS A 191 12.30 -21.38 20.24
N GLU A 192 11.82 -22.02 21.32
CA GLU A 192 12.67 -22.80 22.24
C GLU A 192 13.46 -23.89 21.49
N LYS A 193 12.79 -24.69 20.65
CA LYS A 193 13.43 -25.79 19.94
C LYS A 193 14.46 -25.31 18.91
N VAL A 194 14.14 -24.26 18.15
CA VAL A 194 15.10 -23.64 17.21
C VAL A 194 16.29 -23.04 17.96
N HIS A 195 16.04 -22.35 19.07
CA HIS A 195 17.09 -21.77 19.90
C HIS A 195 18.02 -22.83 20.49
N ALA A 196 17.49 -23.97 20.91
CA ALA A 196 18.29 -25.07 21.44
C ALA A 196 19.33 -25.60 20.42
N VAL A 197 18.99 -25.60 19.11
CA VAL A 197 19.87 -26.11 18.05
C VAL A 197 20.75 -25.01 17.44
N ALA A 198 20.20 -23.83 17.14
CA ALA A 198 20.88 -22.74 16.44
C ALA A 198 21.57 -21.73 17.39
N GLY A 199 21.23 -21.75 18.67
CA GLY A 199 21.72 -20.82 19.67
C GLY A 199 21.26 -19.37 19.44
N VAL A 200 21.87 -18.43 20.16
CA VAL A 200 21.51 -16.99 20.07
C VAL A 200 21.81 -16.38 18.71
N GLY A 201 22.73 -16.97 17.93
CA GLY A 201 23.14 -16.44 16.62
C GLY A 201 22.00 -16.29 15.63
N CYS A 202 21.02 -17.22 15.63
CA CYS A 202 19.86 -17.13 14.75
C CYS A 202 19.00 -15.89 15.07
N ILE A 203 18.78 -15.60 16.36
CA ILE A 203 18.03 -14.43 16.82
C ILE A 203 18.73 -13.14 16.41
N VAL A 204 20.05 -13.03 16.64
CA VAL A 204 20.82 -11.85 16.25
C VAL A 204 20.71 -11.59 14.75
N ARG A 205 20.80 -12.64 13.91
CA ARG A 205 20.62 -12.52 12.47
C ARG A 205 19.23 -11.99 12.10
N VAL A 206 18.16 -12.46 12.75
CA VAL A 206 16.80 -11.89 12.57
C VAL A 206 16.76 -10.40 12.90
N LEU A 207 17.32 -9.99 14.04
CA LEU A 207 17.30 -8.60 14.49
C LEU A 207 18.13 -7.66 13.59
N THR A 208 19.21 -8.17 13.02
CA THR A 208 20.09 -7.41 12.10
C THR A 208 19.63 -7.42 10.64
N ASP A 209 18.72 -8.31 10.25
CA ASP A 209 18.31 -8.42 8.86
C ASP A 209 17.43 -7.23 8.42
N LYS A 210 17.88 -6.56 7.36
CA LYS A 210 17.17 -5.45 6.72
C LYS A 210 16.09 -5.94 5.74
N LYS A 211 16.21 -7.17 5.22
CA LYS A 211 15.26 -7.78 4.29
C LYS A 211 14.29 -8.65 5.08
N ARG A 212 13.09 -8.12 5.34
CA ARG A 212 12.04 -8.88 6.04
C ARG A 212 11.39 -9.90 5.10
N VAL A 213 11.16 -11.10 5.62
CA VAL A 213 10.31 -12.13 5.01
C VAL A 213 8.86 -11.69 5.03
#